data_AF-A0A1E4J7S7-F1
#
_entry.id   AF-A0A1E4J7S7-F1
#
_cell.length_a   1.000
_cell.length_b   1.000
_cell.length_c   1.000
_cell.angle_alpha   90.00
_cell.angle_beta   90.00
_cell.angle_gamma   90.00
#
_symmetry.space_group_name_H-M   'P 1'
#
loop_
_entity.id
_entity.type
_entity.pdbx_description
1 polymer ?
#
loop_
_entity_poly.entity_id
_entity_poly.type
_entity_poly.pdbx_seq_one_letter_code
_entity_poly.pdbx_strand_id
1 'polypeptide(L)' 'MAAEKNVSVSFRVTPEFKSLLELAAMREQRSQTNLLERLLFDHCRKQGIAAPVASKLVTREKAGA' A
#
# COMPACT_ATOMS: atom_id res chain seq x y z
N MET A 1 -14.23 -19.80 8.12
CA MET A 1 -12.79 -19.68 8.41
C MET A 1 -12.09 -19.21 7.14
N ALA A 2 -11.88 -17.91 6.99
CA ALA A 2 -11.17 -17.34 5.84
C ALA A 2 -9.85 -16.78 6.35
N ALA A 3 -8.75 -17.32 5.83
CA ALA A 3 -7.38 -16.99 6.19
C ALA A 3 -7.19 -15.47 6.27
N GLU A 4 -6.56 -15.03 7.34
CA GLU A 4 -6.27 -13.64 7.66
C GLU A 4 -5.36 -13.06 6.56
N LYS A 5 -5.96 -12.37 5.57
CA LYS A 5 -5.26 -11.79 4.41
C LYS A 5 -4.49 -10.51 4.75
N ASN A 6 -4.45 -10.13 6.02
CA ASN A 6 -3.87 -8.89 6.49
C ASN A 6 -2.64 -9.21 7.34
N VAL A 7 -1.51 -8.63 6.95
CA VAL A 7 -0.26 -8.71 7.69
C VAL A 7 -0.13 -7.43 8.52
N SER A 8 0.12 -7.57 9.82
CA SER A 8 0.39 -6.43 10.71
C SER A 8 1.75 -5.82 10.36
N VAL A 9 1.77 -4.52 10.04
CA VAL A 9 3.01 -3.77 9.77
C VAL A 9 3.19 -2.70 10.84
N SER A 10 4.35 -2.71 11.50
CA SER A 10 4.72 -1.74 12.52
C SER A 10 5.59 -0.63 11.93
N PHE A 11 5.12 0.62 12.00
CA PHE A 11 5.87 1.78 11.51
C PHE A 11 6.35 2.65 12.67
N ARG A 12 7.57 3.16 12.59
CA ARG A 12 8.04 4.27 13.42
C ARG A 12 7.91 5.55 12.61
N VAL A 13 7.09 6.47 13.11
CA VAL A 13 6.79 7.74 12.45
C VAL A 13 6.97 8.88 13.45
N THR A 14 7.10 10.09 12.93
CA THR A 14 7.13 11.29 13.77
C THR A 14 5.76 11.55 14.39
N PRO A 15 5.69 12.25 15.54
CA PRO A 15 4.41 12.62 16.14
C PRO A 15 3.56 13.48 15.20
N GLU A 16 4.19 14.37 14.44
CA GLU A 16 3.51 15.20 13.43
C GLU A 16 2.80 14.34 12.36
N PHE A 17 3.49 13.32 11.84
CA PHE A 17 2.90 12.41 10.86
C PHE A 17 1.67 11.69 11.42
N LYS A 18 1.74 11.21 12.69
CA LYS A 18 0.60 10.56 13.34
C LYS A 18 -0.59 11.51 13.43
N SER A 19 -0.39 12.75 13.87
CA SER A 19 -1.46 13.74 13.98
C SER A 19 -2.09 14.09 12.63
N LEU A 20 -1.27 14.25 11.59
CA LEU A 20 -1.77 14.50 10.24
C LEU A 20 -2.56 13.30 9.68
N LEU A 21 -2.07 12.08 9.91
CA LEU A 21 -2.75 10.85 9.49
C LEU A 21 -4.10 10.70 10.21
N GLU A 22 -4.16 10.99 11.50
CA GLU A 22 -5.39 11.02 12.30
C GLU A 22 -6.41 12.00 11.73
N LEU A 23 -6.00 13.24 11.49
CA LEU A 23 -6.86 14.27 10.91
C LEU A 23 -7.36 13.89 9.51
N ALA A 24 -6.48 13.38 8.66
CA ALA A 24 -6.85 12.96 7.31
C ALA A 24 -7.81 11.76 7.33
N ALA A 25 -7.58 10.79 8.21
CA ALA A 25 -8.43 9.62 8.37
C ALA A 25 -9.83 10.01 8.87
N MET A 26 -9.91 10.92 9.83
CA MET A 26 -11.18 11.48 10.31
C MET A 26 -11.96 12.19 9.20
N ARG A 27 -11.27 12.96 8.35
CA ARG A 27 -11.91 13.69 7.23
C ARG A 27 -12.46 12.74 6.15
N GLU A 28 -11.83 11.61 5.90
CA GLU A 28 -12.29 10.60 4.94
C GLU A 28 -13.27 9.58 5.54
N GLN A 29 -13.59 9.64 6.85
CA GLN A 29 -14.39 8.64 7.58
C GLN A 29 -13.86 7.21 7.37
N ARG A 30 -12.53 7.04 7.34
CA ARG A 30 -11.85 5.75 7.15
C ARG A 30 -10.85 5.52 8.27
N SER A 31 -10.53 4.26 8.54
CA SER A 31 -9.42 3.91 9.44
C SER A 31 -8.09 4.43 8.89
N GLN A 32 -7.16 4.79 9.78
CA GLN A 32 -5.82 5.25 9.42
C GLN A 32 -5.10 4.28 8.47
N THR A 33 -5.23 2.98 8.73
CA THR A 33 -4.67 1.91 7.87
C THR A 33 -5.22 1.98 6.46
N ASN A 34 -6.55 2.04 6.29
CA ASN A 34 -7.18 2.10 4.97
C ASN A 34 -6.79 3.37 4.19
N LEU A 35 -6.64 4.50 4.89
CA LEU A 35 -6.16 5.73 4.28
C LEU A 35 -4.71 5.58 3.81
N LEU A 36 -3.84 5.01 4.65
CA LEU A 36 -2.44 4.77 4.30
C LEU A 36 -2.31 3.81 3.12
N GLU A 37 -3.08 2.73 3.11
CA GLU A 37 -3.15 1.79 1.99
C GLU A 37 -3.57 2.50 0.70
N ARG A 38 -4.63 3.31 0.74
CA ARG A 38 -5.08 4.07 -0.43
C ARG A 38 -4.01 5.03 -0.94
N LEU A 39 -3.37 5.79 -0.04
CA LEU A 39 -2.31 6.73 -0.40
C LEU A 39 -1.11 6.00 -1.03
N LEU A 40 -0.74 4.86 -0.47
CA LEU A 40 0.33 4.01 -1.00
C LEU A 40 -0.02 3.47 -2.39
N PHE A 41 -1.22 2.89 -2.57
CA PHE A 41 -1.66 2.37 -3.86
C PHE A 41 -1.80 3.46 -4.91
N ASP A 42 -2.32 4.63 -4.56
CA ASP A 42 -2.44 5.77 -5.47
C ASP A 42 -1.07 6.28 -5.91
N HIS A 43 -0.13 6.41 -4.95
CA HIS A 43 1.25 6.78 -5.24
C HIS A 43 1.94 5.77 -6.17
N CYS A 44 1.85 4.47 -5.86
CA CYS A 44 2.40 3.41 -6.69
C CYS A 44 1.77 3.40 -8.10
N ARG A 45 0.44 3.55 -8.20
CA ARG A 45 -0.28 3.62 -9.47
C ARG A 45 0.17 4.80 -10.33
N LYS A 46 0.34 5.98 -9.73
CA LYS A 46 0.84 7.19 -10.42
C LYS A 46 2.25 7.01 -10.97
N GLN A 47 3.08 6.23 -10.28
CA GLN A 47 4.45 5.92 -10.70
C GLN A 47 4.56 4.66 -11.57
N GLY A 48 3.45 3.96 -11.85
CA GLY A 48 3.47 2.69 -12.58
C GLY A 48 4.15 1.54 -11.80
N ILE A 49 4.32 1.67 -10.48
CA ILE A 49 4.94 0.67 -9.62
C ILE A 49 3.87 -0.39 -9.31
N ALA A 50 3.95 -1.54 -9.95
CA ALA A 50 3.15 -2.71 -9.61
C ALA A 50 3.97 -3.64 -8.70
N ALA A 51 3.44 -3.95 -7.52
CA ALA A 51 4.01 -5.03 -6.73
C ALA A 51 3.78 -6.36 -7.47
N PRO A 52 4.78 -7.26 -7.55
CA PRO A 52 4.55 -8.63 -7.97
C PRO A 52 3.78 -9.33 -6.85
N VAL A 53 2.47 -9.05 -6.73
CA VAL A 53 1.57 -9.91 -5.98
C VAL A 53 1.68 -11.27 -6.64
N ALA A 54 2.18 -12.27 -5.91
CA ALA A 54 2.61 -13.59 -6.37
C ALA A 54 1.71 -14.22 -7.45
N SER A 55 1.86 -13.72 -8.66
CA SER A 55 1.17 -14.12 -9.87
C SER A 55 2.35 -14.42 -10.76
N LYS A 56 2.79 -15.69 -10.69
CA LYS A 56 3.77 -16.35 -11.54
C LYS A 56 4.64 -15.40 -12.36
N LEU A 57 5.93 -15.37 -12.02
CA LEU A 57 7.04 -15.47 -12.98
C LEU A 57 6.56 -15.48 -14.44
N VAL A 58 6.27 -14.31 -15.01
CA VAL A 58 6.29 -14.15 -16.46
C VAL A 58 7.71 -13.73 -16.74
N THR A 59 8.53 -14.76 -16.98
CA THR A 59 9.73 -14.65 -17.78
C THR A 59 9.31 -14.05 -19.12
N ARG A 60 9.44 -12.73 -19.25
CA ARG A 60 9.67 -12.10 -20.55
C ARG A 60 11.11 -11.62 -20.57
N GLU A 61 12.00 -12.60 -20.55
CA GLU A 61 13.33 -12.43 -21.14
C GLU A 61 13.15 -12.41 -22.66
N LYS A 62 13.15 -11.18 -23.19
CA LYS A 62 13.81 -10.77 -24.42
C LYS A 62 13.57 -11.65 -25.66
N ALA A 63 12.60 -11.26 -26.48
CA ALA A 63 12.75 -11.38 -27.93
C ALA A 63 13.78 -10.33 -28.39
N GLY A 64 14.88 -10.78 -29.01
CA GLY A 64 15.87 -9.90 -29.61
C GLY A 64 17.22 -10.54 -29.88
N ALA A 65 17.29 -11.38 -30.91
CA ALA A 65 18.42 -11.52 -31.85
C ALA A 65 18.01 -12.49 -32.97
#